data_AF-A0AAT9M4H9-F1
#
_entry.id   AF-A0AAT9M4H9-F1
#
_cell.length_a   1.000
_cell.length_b   1.000
_cell.length_c   1.000
_cell.angle_alpha   90.00
_cell.angle_beta   90.00
_cell.angle_gamma   90.00
#
_symmetry.space_group_name_H-M   'P 1'
#
loop_
_entity.id
_entity.type
_entity.pdbx_description
1 polymer ?
#
loop_
_entity_poly.entity_id
_entity_poly.type
_entity_poly.pdbx_seq_one_letter_code
_entity_poly.pdbx_strand_id
1 'polypeptide(L)'
;MPLLLVLALGLVGCGAGPAQAESDAIDKATSGARDAAARVRESLGTQLRTQAFADTLKSLPVGFKSGAVTVLDSSQDPAGSFVARVSIVWDGESNGGFYEQAAVRLCVKYSGVTGPNDRVDMVDADCLGGLPAYVNNVQVARTVTLGK
;
A
#
# COMPACT_ATOMS: atom_id res chain seq x y z
N MET A 1 44.92 -33.76 -33.53
CA MET A 1 43.88 -32.80 -34.00
C MET A 1 42.82 -32.69 -32.90
N PRO A 2 42.81 -31.62 -32.09
CA PRO A 2 41.76 -31.42 -31.10
C PRO A 2 40.56 -30.75 -31.77
N LEU A 3 39.40 -31.42 -31.77
CA LEU A 3 38.15 -30.85 -32.21
C LEU A 3 37.53 -30.09 -31.03
N LEU A 4 37.61 -28.76 -31.09
CA LEU A 4 36.89 -27.82 -30.24
C LEU A 4 35.37 -28.06 -30.39
N LEU A 5 34.75 -28.64 -29.37
CA LEU A 5 33.29 -28.58 -29.22
C LEU A 5 32.98 -27.26 -28.52
N VAL A 6 32.62 -26.26 -29.33
CA VAL A 6 32.19 -24.93 -28.91
C VAL A 6 30.93 -25.06 -28.05
N LEU A 7 30.98 -24.49 -26.84
CA LEU A 7 29.84 -24.25 -25.98
C LEU A 7 28.77 -23.46 -26.75
N ALA A 8 27.67 -24.12 -27.11
CA ALA A 8 26.42 -23.43 -27.37
C ALA A 8 25.76 -23.12 -26.01
N LEU A 9 26.20 -22.05 -25.35
CA LEU A 9 25.37 -21.35 -24.37
C LEU A 9 24.17 -20.78 -25.13
N GLY A 10 23.12 -21.59 -25.25
CA GLY A 10 21.79 -21.10 -25.57
C GLY A 10 21.37 -20.19 -24.44
N LEU A 11 21.55 -18.88 -24.65
CA LEU A 11 20.90 -17.83 -23.90
C LEU A 11 19.39 -18.06 -24.00
N VAL A 12 18.83 -18.74 -22.99
CA VAL A 12 17.40 -18.71 -22.74
C VAL A 12 17.10 -17.27 -22.39
N GLY A 13 16.60 -16.51 -23.37
CA GLY A 13 15.98 -15.22 -23.12
C GLY A 13 14.79 -15.48 -22.21
N CYS A 14 14.99 -15.37 -20.89
CA CYS A 14 13.93 -15.29 -19.89
C CYS A 14 13.16 -13.99 -20.12
N GLY A 15 12.25 -14.00 -21.10
CA GLY A 15 11.14 -13.06 -21.11
C GLY A 15 10.26 -13.38 -19.91
N ALA A 16 9.92 -12.37 -19.11
CA ALA A 16 8.97 -12.53 -18.02
C ALA A 16 7.67 -13.11 -18.59
N GLY A 17 7.30 -14.32 -18.15
CA GLY A 17 6.01 -14.91 -18.53
C GLY A 17 4.85 -14.14 -17.88
N PRO A 18 3.59 -14.40 -18.30
CA PRO A 18 2.41 -13.71 -17.77
C PRO A 18 2.32 -13.75 -16.22
N ALA A 19 2.64 -14.90 -15.63
CA ALA A 19 2.66 -15.06 -14.16
C ALA A 19 3.70 -14.17 -13.46
N GLN A 20 4.83 -13.88 -14.12
CA GLN A 20 5.84 -12.97 -13.58
C GLN A 20 5.36 -11.52 -13.66
N ALA A 21 4.71 -11.12 -14.77
CA ALA A 21 4.15 -9.78 -14.91
C ALA A 21 3.07 -9.49 -13.84
N GLU A 22 2.23 -10.47 -13.53
CA GLU A 22 1.24 -10.39 -12.44
C GLU A 22 1.91 -10.25 -11.08
N SER A 23 2.92 -11.09 -10.78
CA SER A 23 3.68 -10.99 -9.53
C SER A 23 4.32 -9.61 -9.38
N ASP A 24 4.96 -9.10 -10.44
CA ASP A 24 5.60 -7.78 -10.44
C ASP A 24 4.58 -6.64 -10.22
N ALA A 25 3.39 -6.75 -10.83
CA ALA A 25 2.30 -5.80 -10.65
C ALA A 25 1.81 -5.79 -9.19
N ILE A 26 1.65 -6.97 -8.59
CA ILE A 26 1.26 -7.11 -7.18
C ILE A 26 2.35 -6.58 -6.23
N ASP A 27 3.63 -6.81 -6.52
CA ASP A 27 4.74 -6.33 -5.70
C ASP A 27 4.83 -4.80 -5.72
N LYS A 28 4.65 -4.20 -6.91
CA LYS A 28 4.53 -2.74 -7.05
C LYS A 28 3.32 -2.19 -6.31
N ALA A 29 2.16 -2.84 -6.43
CA ALA A 29 0.95 -2.46 -5.70
C ALA A 29 1.18 -2.52 -4.18
N THR A 30 1.85 -3.55 -3.70
CA THR A 30 2.20 -3.74 -2.29
C THR A 30 3.14 -2.66 -1.79
N SER A 31 4.19 -2.34 -2.55
CA SER A 31 5.12 -1.24 -2.22
C SER A 31 4.38 0.10 -2.15
N GLY A 32 3.53 0.39 -3.16
CA GLY A 32 2.75 1.62 -3.19
C GLY A 32 1.77 1.75 -2.01
N ALA A 33 1.10 0.66 -1.64
CA ALA A 33 0.23 0.63 -0.46
C ALA A 33 1.00 0.92 0.84
N ARG A 34 2.21 0.37 0.99
CA ARG A 34 3.09 0.62 2.15
C ARG A 34 3.59 2.07 2.20
N ASP A 35 3.99 2.61 1.06
CA ASP A 35 4.40 4.02 0.96
C ASP A 35 3.24 4.96 1.29
N ALA A 36 2.03 4.65 0.82
CA ALA A 36 0.83 5.39 1.17
C ALA A 36 0.54 5.31 2.68
N ALA A 37 0.74 4.15 3.31
CA ALA A 37 0.59 4.01 4.76
C ALA A 37 1.60 4.88 5.53
N ALA A 38 2.86 4.89 5.10
CA ALA A 38 3.88 5.75 5.67
C ALA A 38 3.53 7.25 5.52
N ARG A 39 2.99 7.67 4.37
CA ARG A 39 2.53 9.05 4.16
C ARG A 39 1.33 9.41 5.04
N VAL A 40 0.39 8.50 5.26
CA VAL A 40 -0.72 8.70 6.21
C VAL A 40 -0.18 8.90 7.62
N ARG A 41 0.77 8.07 8.06
CA ARG A 41 1.44 8.22 9.36
C ARG A 41 2.10 9.59 9.52
N GLU A 42 2.85 10.02 8.50
CA GLU A 42 3.53 11.31 8.49
C GLU A 42 2.53 12.48 8.49
N SER A 43 1.47 12.38 7.69
CA SER A 43 0.37 13.35 7.65
C SER A 43 -0.30 13.49 9.02
N LEU A 44 -0.59 12.38 9.71
CA LEU A 44 -1.09 12.40 11.08
C LEU A 44 -0.09 13.06 12.02
N GLY A 45 1.19 12.69 11.98
CA GLY A 45 2.21 13.26 12.87
C GLY A 45 2.48 14.75 12.67
N THR A 46 2.26 15.27 11.45
CA THR A 46 2.50 16.68 11.11
C THR A 46 1.26 17.56 11.26
N GLN A 47 0.10 17.10 10.78
CA GLN A 47 -1.14 17.89 10.75
C GLN A 47 -1.83 17.95 12.12
N LEU A 48 -1.69 16.93 12.97
CA LEU A 48 -2.27 16.96 14.32
C LEU A 48 -1.66 18.05 15.23
N ARG A 49 -0.54 18.66 14.82
CA ARG A 49 0.06 19.81 15.50
C ARG A 49 -0.65 21.11 15.22
N THR A 50 -1.34 21.20 14.09
CA THR A 50 -1.92 22.46 13.58
C THR A 50 -3.43 22.37 13.36
N GLN A 51 -4.00 21.16 13.42
CA GLN A 51 -5.41 20.90 13.14
C GLN A 51 -6.00 19.88 14.12
N ALA A 52 -7.31 19.95 14.29
CA ALA A 52 -8.06 18.96 15.06
C ALA A 52 -8.01 17.59 14.37
N PHE A 53 -8.01 16.50 15.14
CA PHE A 53 -7.92 15.13 14.63
C PHE A 53 -8.97 14.81 13.56
N ALA A 54 -10.22 15.23 13.78
CA ALA A 54 -11.30 15.01 12.83
C ALA A 54 -11.06 15.72 11.48
N ASP A 55 -10.38 16.86 11.47
CA ASP A 55 -10.06 17.59 10.24
C ASP A 55 -8.84 17.00 9.56
N THR A 56 -7.83 16.56 10.33
CA THR A 56 -6.70 15.79 9.79
C THR A 56 -7.15 14.52 9.08
N LEU A 57 -8.17 13.81 9.60
CA LEU A 57 -8.69 12.62 8.94
C LEU A 57 -9.36 12.91 7.59
N LYS A 58 -9.98 14.09 7.44
CA LYS A 58 -10.59 14.53 6.17
C LYS A 58 -9.55 14.97 5.15
N SER A 59 -8.39 15.45 5.62
CA SER A 59 -7.26 15.87 4.78
C SER A 59 -6.22 14.77 4.55
N LEU A 60 -6.43 13.56 5.08
CA LEU A 60 -5.67 12.40 4.65
C LEU A 60 -5.75 12.30 3.13
N PRO A 61 -4.66 11.89 2.46
CA PRO A 61 -4.61 11.88 1.00
C PRO A 61 -5.70 10.97 0.41
N VAL A 62 -6.83 11.58 0.06
CA VAL A 62 -7.98 10.91 -0.56
C VAL A 62 -7.73 10.88 -2.07
N GLY A 63 -7.61 9.69 -2.64
CA GLY A 63 -7.40 9.51 -4.06
C GLY A 63 -5.96 9.77 -4.48
N PHE A 64 -5.13 8.75 -4.40
CA PHE A 64 -3.90 8.71 -5.20
C PHE A 64 -4.27 8.36 -6.64
N LYS A 65 -3.49 8.83 -7.63
CA LYS A 65 -3.71 8.46 -9.04
C LYS A 65 -3.83 6.94 -9.24
N SER A 66 -3.16 6.16 -8.38
CA SER A 66 -3.12 4.70 -8.39
C SER A 66 -3.62 4.09 -7.07
N GLY A 67 -4.53 4.76 -6.34
CA GLY A 67 -5.01 4.21 -5.06
C GLY A 67 -6.07 5.01 -4.32
N ALA A 68 -6.67 4.40 -3.32
CA ALA A 68 -7.70 5.00 -2.48
C ALA A 68 -7.39 4.78 -0.99
N VAL A 69 -7.49 5.85 -0.19
CA VAL A 69 -7.42 5.80 1.27
C VAL A 69 -8.82 6.01 1.82
N THR A 70 -9.28 5.10 2.67
CA THR A 70 -10.59 5.15 3.30
C THR A 70 -10.43 5.01 4.80
N VAL A 71 -10.90 5.99 5.56
CA VAL A 71 -10.98 5.88 7.02
C VAL A 71 -12.15 4.96 7.35
N LEU A 72 -11.87 3.88 8.07
CA LEU A 72 -12.86 2.87 8.46
C LEU A 72 -13.54 3.26 9.76
N ASP A 73 -12.74 3.66 10.73
CA ASP A 73 -13.17 4.19 12.01
C ASP A 73 -12.05 4.99 12.65
N SER A 74 -12.44 5.82 13.60
CA SER A 74 -11.51 6.64 14.35
C SER A 74 -12.11 7.07 15.67
N SER A 75 -11.27 7.24 16.68
CA SER A 75 -11.64 7.78 17.98
C SER A 75 -10.49 8.61 18.54
N GLN A 76 -10.83 9.70 19.23
CA GLN A 76 -9.89 10.47 20.03
C GLN A 76 -10.49 10.69 21.42
N ASP A 77 -9.69 10.48 22.45
CA ASP A 77 -10.09 10.75 23.83
C ASP A 77 -9.79 12.22 24.25
N PRO A 78 -10.38 12.72 25.34
CA PRO A 78 -10.12 14.08 25.82
C PRO A 78 -8.67 14.32 26.27
N ALA A 79 -7.89 13.27 26.53
CA ALA A 79 -6.48 13.36 26.88
C ALA A 79 -5.57 13.49 25.64
N GLY A 80 -6.14 13.44 24.43
CA GLY A 80 -5.44 13.58 23.16
C GLY A 80 -4.91 12.27 22.58
N SER A 81 -5.20 11.11 23.19
CA SER A 81 -4.88 9.82 22.60
C SER A 81 -5.86 9.51 21.48
N PHE A 82 -5.38 9.00 20.36
CA PHE A 82 -6.21 8.69 19.20
C PHE A 82 -5.92 7.30 18.63
N VAL A 83 -6.93 6.78 17.94
CA VAL A 83 -6.85 5.59 17.09
C VAL A 83 -7.58 5.90 15.78
N ALA A 84 -7.00 5.51 14.65
CA ALA A 84 -7.65 5.53 13.34
C ALA A 84 -7.35 4.23 12.60
N ARG A 85 -8.39 3.52 12.14
CA ARG A 85 -8.26 2.41 11.21
C ARG A 85 -8.52 2.89 9.80
N VAL A 86 -7.62 2.53 8.89
CA VAL A 86 -7.63 3.00 7.51
C VAL A 86 -7.43 1.83 6.57
N SER A 87 -8.25 1.75 5.53
CA SER A 87 -8.04 0.87 4.39
C SER A 87 -7.34 1.67 3.29
N ILE A 88 -6.24 1.11 2.79
CA ILE A 88 -5.47 1.65 1.67
C ILE A 88 -5.56 0.63 0.55
N VAL A 89 -6.05 1.05 -0.61
CA VAL A 89 -6.02 0.24 -1.83
C VAL A 89 -5.05 0.89 -2.80
N TRP A 90 -4.22 0.09 -3.45
CA TRP A 90 -3.24 0.58 -4.41
C TRP A 90 -3.17 -0.34 -5.61
N ASP A 91 -3.14 0.22 -6.82
CA ASP A 91 -2.89 -0.49 -8.07
C ASP A 91 -1.44 -0.36 -8.53
N GLY A 92 -0.91 -1.45 -9.08
CA GLY A 92 0.44 -1.53 -9.63
C GLY A 92 0.39 -2.11 -11.04
N GLU A 93 1.30 -1.65 -11.89
CA GLU A 93 1.40 -2.06 -13.29
C GLU A 93 2.77 -2.67 -13.59
N SER A 94 2.80 -3.75 -14.38
CA SER A 94 4.04 -4.29 -14.97
C SER A 94 3.98 -4.30 -16.49
N ASN A 95 5.11 -3.91 -17.11
CA ASN A 95 5.27 -3.76 -18.57
C ASN A 95 6.42 -4.61 -19.12
N GLY A 96 6.78 -5.71 -18.44
CA GLY A 96 7.94 -6.55 -18.73
C GLY A 96 7.81 -7.51 -19.92
N GLY A 97 7.00 -7.17 -20.94
CA GLY A 97 6.71 -8.02 -22.11
C GLY A 97 5.23 -8.41 -22.23
N PHE A 98 4.50 -8.42 -21.11
CA PHE A 98 3.05 -8.47 -21.03
C PHE A 98 2.60 -7.34 -20.11
N TYR A 99 1.55 -6.61 -20.50
CA TYR A 99 0.93 -5.59 -19.66
C TYR A 99 0.04 -6.30 -18.63
N GLU A 100 0.31 -6.08 -17.35
CA GLU A 100 -0.52 -6.62 -16.26
C GLU A 100 -0.78 -5.54 -15.21
N GLN A 101 -1.99 -5.53 -14.66
CA GLN A 101 -2.42 -4.63 -13.59
C GLN A 101 -2.97 -5.46 -12.43
N ALA A 102 -2.56 -5.13 -11.22
CA ALA A 102 -3.08 -5.74 -10.01
C ALA A 102 -3.30 -4.69 -8.92
N ALA A 103 -4.37 -4.85 -8.14
CA ALA A 103 -4.60 -4.02 -6.97
C ALA A 103 -4.50 -4.84 -5.68
N VAL A 104 -3.98 -4.22 -4.63
CA VAL A 104 -3.92 -4.82 -3.29
C VAL A 104 -4.57 -3.91 -2.27
N ARG A 105 -4.97 -4.49 -1.13
CA ARG A 105 -5.48 -3.75 0.01
C ARG A 105 -4.58 -3.94 1.24
N LEU A 106 -4.30 -2.85 1.93
CA LEU A 106 -3.59 -2.82 3.19
C LEU A 106 -4.48 -2.12 4.22
N CYS A 107 -4.78 -2.79 5.34
CA CYS A 107 -5.54 -2.20 6.43
C CYS A 107 -4.63 -1.96 7.63
N VAL A 108 -4.65 -0.71 8.11
CA VAL A 108 -3.67 -0.21 9.08
C VAL A 108 -4.38 0.47 10.22
N LYS A 109 -3.95 0.19 11.44
CA LYS A 109 -4.32 0.96 12.63
C LYS A 109 -3.19 1.93 12.96
N TYR A 110 -3.53 3.21 12.97
CA TYR A 110 -2.70 4.28 13.50
C TYR A 110 -3.14 4.57 14.93
N SER A 111 -2.18 4.73 15.84
CA SER A 111 -2.46 5.15 17.20
C SER A 111 -1.39 6.11 17.68
N GLY A 112 -1.77 7.09 18.49
CA GLY A 112 -0.81 8.05 19.01
C GLY A 112 -1.41 8.96 20.06
N VAL A 113 -0.62 9.94 20.48
CA VAL A 113 -1.04 11.01 21.38
C VAL A 113 -0.70 12.34 20.70
N THR A 114 -1.64 13.27 20.68
CA THR A 114 -1.42 14.64 20.19
C THR A 114 -0.75 15.49 21.27
N GLY A 115 0.41 16.08 21.01
CA GLY A 115 1.14 16.94 21.94
C GLY A 115 2.66 17.05 21.66
N PRO A 116 3.45 17.56 22.62
CA PRO A 116 4.89 17.82 22.42
C PRO A 116 5.74 16.60 22.04
N ASN A 117 5.25 15.38 22.32
CA ASN A 117 5.91 14.12 22.02
C ASN A 117 5.11 13.30 21.00
N ASP A 118 4.52 13.96 19.99
CA ASP A 118 3.72 13.30 18.96
C ASP A 118 4.41 12.04 18.45
N ARG A 119 3.81 10.89 18.77
CA ARG A 119 4.23 9.61 18.23
C ARG A 119 2.99 8.97 17.62
N VAL A 120 3.07 8.76 16.32
CA VAL A 120 2.09 7.93 15.60
C VAL A 120 2.74 6.57 15.41
N ASP A 121 2.22 5.57 16.08
CA ASP A 121 2.51 4.17 15.82
C ASP A 121 1.55 3.65 14.74
N MET A 122 2.02 2.65 14.00
CA MET A 122 1.35 2.09 12.83
C MET A 122 1.50 0.57 12.88
N VAL A 123 0.38 -0.16 12.84
CA VAL A 123 0.36 -1.64 12.89
C VAL A 123 -0.66 -2.20 11.90
N ASP A 124 -0.47 -3.46 11.51
CA ASP A 124 -1.46 -4.20 10.72
C ASP A 124 -2.80 -4.26 11.47
N ALA A 125 -3.88 -4.18 10.69
CA ALA A 125 -5.24 -4.31 11.20
C ALA A 125 -6.07 -5.20 10.28
N ASP A 126 -7.10 -5.81 10.84
CA ASP A 126 -8.09 -6.53 10.04
C ASP A 126 -8.87 -5.56 9.15
N CYS A 127 -9.00 -5.93 7.88
CA CYS A 127 -9.88 -5.21 6.97
C CYS A 127 -11.34 -5.49 7.33
N LEU A 128 -12.09 -4.43 7.65
CA LEU A 128 -13.52 -4.54 7.91
C LEU A 128 -14.29 -5.01 6.64
N GLY A 129 -15.43 -5.65 6.85
CA GLY A 129 -16.32 -6.05 5.75
C GLY A 129 -16.92 -4.86 5.00
N GLY A 130 -17.38 -5.08 3.77
CA GLY A 130 -18.07 -4.05 2.95
C GLY A 130 -17.14 -3.11 2.17
N LEU A 131 -15.84 -3.39 2.13
CA LEU A 131 -14.88 -2.56 1.39
C LEU A 131 -14.87 -2.86 -0.12
N PRO A 132 -14.63 -1.84 -0.98
CA PRO A 132 -14.74 -1.97 -2.44
C PRO A 132 -13.84 -3.07 -3.00
N ALA A 133 -14.42 -4.01 -3.75
CA ALA A 133 -13.68 -5.09 -4.41
C ALA A 133 -12.85 -4.61 -5.62
N TYR A 134 -13.06 -3.36 -6.06
CA TYR A 134 -12.38 -2.76 -7.21
C TYR A 134 -11.89 -1.35 -6.87
N VAL A 135 -10.77 -0.97 -7.48
CA VAL A 135 -10.26 0.41 -7.54
C VAL A 135 -9.84 0.67 -8.98
N ASN A 136 -10.19 1.82 -9.56
CA ASN A 136 -9.78 2.16 -10.94
C ASN A 136 -10.09 1.07 -11.99
N ASN A 137 -11.20 0.33 -11.82
CA ASN A 137 -11.58 -0.85 -12.61
C ASN A 137 -10.67 -2.09 -12.47
N VAL A 138 -9.70 -2.07 -11.57
CA VAL A 138 -8.83 -3.21 -11.22
C VAL A 138 -9.40 -3.92 -9.99
N GLN A 139 -9.52 -5.25 -10.07
CA GLN A 139 -9.95 -6.05 -8.93
C GLN A 139 -8.87 -6.07 -7.86
N VAL A 140 -9.26 -5.91 -6.59
CA VAL A 140 -8.38 -6.10 -5.45
C VAL A 140 -8.06 -7.59 -5.34
N ALA A 141 -6.86 -7.98 -5.77
CA ALA A 141 -6.40 -9.36 -5.84
C ALA A 141 -6.24 -9.99 -4.45
N ARG A 142 -5.68 -9.22 -3.49
CA ARG A 142 -5.46 -9.69 -2.12
C ARG A 142 -5.29 -8.57 -1.10
N THR A 143 -5.43 -8.96 0.16
CA THR A 143 -4.99 -8.15 1.30
C THR A 143 -3.52 -8.44 1.61
N VAL A 144 -2.75 -7.39 1.86
CA VAL A 144 -1.32 -7.42 2.20
C VAL A 144 -1.10 -6.84 3.59
N THR A 145 0.10 -7.07 4.15
CA THR A 145 0.53 -6.59 5.47
C THR A 145 1.70 -5.61 5.35
N LEU A 146 2.00 -4.88 6.42
CA LEU A 146 3.13 -3.95 6.52
C LEU A 146 4.49 -4.64 6.41
N GLY A 147 4.62 -5.87 6.93
CA GLY A 147 5.91 -6.54 7.15
C GLY A 147 6.20 -7.83 6.38
N LYS A 148 5.55 -8.07 5.23
CA LYS A 148 5.80 -9.26 4.38
C LYS A 148 5.81 -8.87 2.92
#